data_AF-A0A0P1H4T0-F1
#
_entry.id   AF-A0A0P1H4T0-F1
#
_cell.length_a   1.000
_cell.length_b   1.000
_cell.length_c   1.000
_cell.angle_alpha   90.00
_cell.angle_beta   90.00
_cell.angle_gamma   90.00
#
_symmetry.space_group_name_H-M   'P 1'
#
loop_
_entity.id
_entity.type
_entity.pdbx_description
1 polymer ?
#
loop_
_entity_poly.entity_id
_entity_poly.type
_entity_poly.pdbx_seq_one_letter_code
_entity_poly.pdbx_strand_id
1 'polypeptide(L)'
;MVKTRICGSCKKPTLIPVSRKREPYNTVVGYLCQNCGRKIDIVPAFSVGSGLAIAWAVLGFWYFVFFHNSVYNSTLSISLYAGAVVTVVLVWGPECLRHWMNPVAKGGDAVEVKLEKEGRGSVTSALIWCERFGFFGGLIAPVVFASVFLGAAAILGLINYTYFQ
;
A
#
# COMPACT_ATOMS: atom_id res chain seq x y z
N MET A 1 -15.97 -1.89 0.14
CA MET A 1 -16.85 -1.42 1.23
C MET A 1 -15.97 -0.83 2.32
N VAL A 2 -16.34 0.34 2.84
CA VAL A 2 -15.55 1.06 3.82
C VAL A 2 -16.20 0.89 5.19
N LYS A 3 -15.41 0.57 6.21
CA LYS A 3 -15.94 0.36 7.57
C LYS A 3 -15.79 1.62 8.41
N THR A 4 -16.72 1.83 9.34
CA THR A 4 -16.58 2.85 10.39
C THR A 4 -15.34 2.59 11.24
N ARG A 5 -14.68 3.66 11.66
CA ARG A 5 -13.44 3.61 12.45
C ARG A 5 -13.60 4.25 13.82
N ILE A 6 -12.70 3.88 14.73
CA ILE A 6 -12.58 4.51 16.04
C ILE A 6 -11.82 5.83 15.86
N CYS A 7 -12.37 6.94 16.37
CA CYS A 7 -11.67 8.21 16.36
C CYS A 7 -10.52 8.19 17.36
N GLY A 8 -9.28 8.44 16.93
CA GLY A 8 -8.13 8.50 17.82
C GLY A 8 -8.24 9.57 18.93
N SER A 9 -9.01 10.63 18.72
CA SER A 9 -9.25 11.68 19.72
C SER A 9 -10.39 11.34 20.68
N CYS A 10 -11.51 10.82 20.19
CA CYS A 10 -12.68 10.53 21.03
C CYS A 10 -12.70 9.10 21.58
N LYS A 11 -11.84 8.21 21.07
CA LYS A 11 -11.81 6.76 21.35
C LYS A 11 -13.16 6.05 21.17
N LYS A 12 -14.08 6.65 20.39
CA LYS A 12 -15.42 6.11 20.08
C LYS A 12 -15.54 5.78 18.59
N PRO A 13 -16.39 4.82 18.19
CA PRO A 13 -16.61 4.42 16.81
C PRO A 13 -17.47 5.44 16.04
N THR A 14 -16.97 6.68 15.91
CA THR A 14 -17.74 7.81 15.37
C THR A 14 -17.14 8.37 14.08
N LEU A 15 -16.08 7.76 13.52
CA LEU A 15 -15.55 8.14 12.21
C LEU A 15 -16.34 7.45 11.12
N ILE A 16 -17.17 8.24 10.43
CA ILE A 16 -18.00 7.79 9.32
C ILE A 16 -17.32 8.24 8.01
N PRO A 17 -17.24 7.37 7.00
CA PRO A 17 -16.68 7.75 5.71
C PRO A 17 -17.66 8.69 4.99
N VAL A 18 -17.17 9.85 4.55
CA VAL A 18 -17.99 10.93 3.95
C VAL A 18 -17.67 11.17 2.49
N SER A 19 -16.43 10.90 2.08
CA SER A 19 -15.99 11.11 0.70
C SER A 19 -14.94 10.08 0.31
N ARG A 20 -14.83 9.88 -1.00
CA ARG A 20 -13.78 9.05 -1.57
C ARG A 20 -13.21 9.72 -2.80
N LYS A 21 -11.94 10.11 -2.69
CA LYS A 21 -11.20 10.81 -3.75
C LYS A 21 -10.23 9.87 -4.42
N ARG A 22 -9.97 10.12 -5.70
CA ARG A 22 -8.96 9.41 -6.48
C ARG A 22 -7.71 10.27 -6.52
N GLU A 23 -6.62 9.72 -6.04
CA GLU A 23 -5.27 10.21 -6.27
C GLU A 23 -4.59 9.33 -7.34
N PRO A 24 -3.48 9.77 -7.95
CA PRO A 24 -2.90 9.08 -9.11
C PRO A 24 -2.54 7.61 -8.86
N TYR A 25 -2.15 7.27 -7.62
CA TYR A 25 -1.61 5.95 -7.27
C TYR A 25 -2.41 5.23 -6.17
N ASN A 26 -3.46 5.84 -5.65
CA ASN A 26 -4.22 5.40 -4.48
C ASN A 26 -5.65 5.98 -4.52
N THR A 27 -6.59 5.32 -3.84
CA THR A 27 -7.83 6.02 -3.46
C THR A 27 -7.67 6.54 -2.05
N VAL A 28 -8.26 7.69 -1.72
CA VAL A 28 -8.22 8.25 -0.38
C VAL A 28 -9.64 8.33 0.13
N VAL A 29 -9.87 7.81 1.33
CA VAL A 29 -11.19 7.85 1.97
C VAL A 29 -11.17 8.92 3.05
N GLY A 30 -12.02 9.92 2.89
CA GLY A 30 -12.24 10.96 3.88
C GLY A 30 -13.25 10.51 4.92
N TYR A 31 -12.90 10.66 6.20
CA TYR A 31 -13.74 10.35 7.35
C TYR A 31 -14.07 11.61 8.14
N LEU A 32 -15.30 11.71 8.64
CA LEU A 32 -15.73 12.74 9.56
C LEU A 32 -16.11 12.13 10.90
N CYS A 33 -15.54 12.67 11.98
CA CYS A 33 -15.90 12.33 13.34
C CYS A 33 -17.20 13.05 13.73
N GLN A 34 -18.29 12.33 13.96
CA GLN A 34 -19.57 12.96 14.36
C GLN A 34 -19.50 13.66 15.73
N ASN A 35 -18.65 13.17 16.64
CA ASN A 35 -18.55 13.72 18.00
C ASN A 35 -17.64 14.94 18.12
N CYS A 36 -16.64 15.06 17.24
CA CYS A 36 -15.57 16.05 17.34
C CYS A 36 -15.38 16.91 16.10
N GLY A 37 -16.15 16.67 15.03
CA GLY A 37 -16.07 17.40 13.78
C GLY A 37 -14.77 17.23 12.98
N ARG A 38 -13.79 16.48 13.51
CA ARG A 38 -12.49 16.29 12.87
C ARG A 38 -12.64 15.50 11.57
N LYS A 39 -12.05 16.04 10.49
CA LYS A 39 -11.91 15.38 9.19
C LYS A 39 -10.55 14.69 9.11
N ILE A 40 -10.52 13.43 8.68
CA ILE A 40 -9.30 12.64 8.55
C ILE A 40 -9.34 11.90 7.22
N ASP A 41 -8.29 12.05 6.43
CA ASP A 41 -8.10 11.31 5.19
C ASP A 41 -7.24 10.08 5.48
N ILE A 42 -7.72 8.90 5.08
CA ILE A 42 -7.04 7.63 5.30
C ILE A 42 -6.90 6.90 3.97
N VAL A 43 -5.64 6.62 3.60
CA VAL A 43 -5.29 5.76 2.47
C VAL A 43 -5.67 4.30 2.82
N PRO A 44 -6.28 3.52 1.92
CA PRO A 44 -6.61 2.11 2.14
C PRO A 44 -5.38 1.30 2.55
N ALA A 45 -5.58 0.37 3.50
CA ALA A 45 -4.51 -0.47 4.03
C ALA A 45 -3.81 -1.30 2.94
N PHE A 46 -4.54 -1.72 1.89
CA PHE A 46 -3.97 -2.40 0.74
C PHE A 46 -2.91 -1.56 0.02
N SER A 47 -3.22 -0.29 -0.26
CA SER A 47 -2.30 0.62 -0.95
C SER A 47 -1.05 0.92 -0.10
N VAL A 48 -1.21 1.01 1.22
CA VAL A 48 -0.09 1.14 2.15
C VAL A 48 0.78 -0.11 2.13
N GLY A 49 0.16 -1.30 2.19
CA GLY A 49 0.88 -2.58 2.13
C GLY A 49 1.66 -2.76 0.82
N SER A 50 1.05 -2.44 -0.32
CA SER A 50 1.69 -2.55 -1.64
C SER A 50 2.84 -1.56 -1.80
N GLY A 51 2.64 -0.32 -1.35
CA GLY A 51 3.68 0.70 -1.37
C GLY A 51 4.88 0.33 -0.50
N LEU A 52 4.61 -0.24 0.68
CA LEU A 52 5.65 -0.73 1.58
C LEU A 52 6.42 -1.90 0.94
N ALA A 53 5.73 -2.88 0.35
CA ALA A 53 6.37 -4.03 -0.30
C ALA A 53 7.29 -3.59 -1.45
N ILE A 54 6.87 -2.63 -2.27
CA ILE A 54 7.69 -2.06 -3.34
C ILE A 54 8.90 -1.32 -2.74
N ALA A 55 8.69 -0.52 -1.69
CA ALA A 55 9.78 0.20 -1.02
C ALA A 55 10.83 -0.78 -0.45
N TRP A 56 10.40 -1.86 0.21
CA TRP A 56 11.31 -2.90 0.70
C TRP A 56 12.05 -3.63 -0.42
N ALA A 57 11.39 -3.91 -1.54
CA ALA A 57 12.04 -4.52 -2.70
C ALA A 57 13.13 -3.61 -3.30
N VAL A 58 12.84 -2.30 -3.43
CA VAL A 58 13.81 -1.31 -3.91
C VAL A 58 14.98 -1.16 -2.93
N LEU A 59 14.71 -1.11 -1.63
CA LEU A 59 15.76 -1.10 -0.60
C LEU A 59 16.60 -2.37 -0.66
N GLY A 60 16.00 -3.54 -0.79
CA GLY A 60 16.72 -4.81 -0.93
C GLY A 60 17.62 -4.82 -2.17
N PHE A 61 17.13 -4.30 -3.30
CA PHE A 61 17.93 -4.14 -4.51
C PHE A 61 19.11 -3.18 -4.31
N TRP A 62 18.89 -2.01 -3.71
CA TRP A 62 19.97 -1.06 -3.39
C TRP A 62 20.98 -1.64 -2.42
N TYR A 63 20.51 -2.36 -1.40
CA TYR A 63 21.39 -3.05 -0.47
C TYR A 63 22.30 -4.04 -1.20
N PHE A 64 21.72 -4.85 -2.09
CA PHE A 64 22.49 -5.79 -2.91
C PHE A 64 23.54 -5.07 -3.76
N VAL A 65 23.15 -4.00 -4.46
CA VAL A 65 24.07 -3.22 -5.30
C VAL A 65 25.22 -2.60 -4.50
N PHE A 66 24.95 -2.05 -3.31
CA PHE A 66 25.96 -1.36 -2.53
C PHE A 66 26.84 -2.26 -1.66
N PHE A 67 26.33 -3.42 -1.22
CA PHE A 67 26.94 -4.18 -0.13
C PHE A 67 27.21 -5.66 -0.42
N HIS A 68 26.72 -6.23 -1.53
CA HIS A 68 26.81 -7.69 -1.75
C HIS A 68 28.24 -8.21 -1.94
N ASN A 69 29.14 -7.43 -2.54
CA ASN A 69 30.53 -7.84 -2.84
C ASN A 69 31.58 -6.77 -2.45
N SER A 70 31.23 -5.82 -1.58
CA SER A 70 32.15 -4.77 -1.16
C SER A 70 33.00 -5.23 0.02
N VAL A 71 34.32 -5.34 -0.21
CA VAL A 71 35.31 -5.59 0.85
C VAL A 71 35.42 -4.40 1.82
N TYR A 72 35.10 -3.19 1.34
CA TYR A 72 35.00 -1.97 2.13
C TYR A 72 33.72 -1.22 1.74
N ASN A 73 32.89 -0.92 2.74
CA ASN A 73 31.69 -0.11 2.55
C ASN A 73 32.04 1.37 2.65
N SER A 74 31.85 2.12 1.57
CA SER A 74 32.11 3.56 1.60
C SER A 74 31.11 4.27 2.51
N THR A 75 31.55 5.31 3.22
CA THR A 75 30.66 6.15 4.04
C THR A 75 29.52 6.73 3.20
N LEU A 76 29.77 6.99 1.92
CA LEU A 76 28.79 7.46 0.96
C LEU A 76 27.68 6.43 0.69
N SER A 77 28.02 5.14 0.46
CA SER A 77 27.00 4.11 0.21
C SER A 77 26.13 3.86 1.45
N ILE A 78 26.73 3.87 2.63
CA ILE A 78 26.01 3.79 3.91
C ILE A 78 25.06 4.97 4.07
N SER A 79 25.52 6.19 3.79
CA SER A 79 24.71 7.41 3.96
C SER A 79 23.54 7.46 2.98
N LEU A 80 23.75 7.08 1.72
CA LEU A 80 22.69 7.01 0.72
C LEU A 80 21.64 5.95 1.07
N TYR A 81 22.08 4.77 1.50
CA TYR A 81 21.18 3.71 1.93
C TYR A 81 20.37 4.12 3.17
N ALA A 82 21.04 4.68 4.19
CA ALA A 82 20.37 5.18 5.39
C ALA A 82 19.37 6.30 5.06
N GLY A 83 19.73 7.23 4.18
CA GLY A 83 18.84 8.26 3.66
C GLY A 83 17.59 7.68 3.02
N ALA A 84 17.75 6.67 2.16
CA ALA A 84 16.62 5.97 1.53
C ALA A 84 15.71 5.30 2.55
N VAL A 85 16.26 4.63 3.57
CA VAL A 85 15.49 4.03 4.66
C VAL A 85 14.69 5.09 5.42
N VAL A 86 15.32 6.21 5.77
CA VAL A 86 14.65 7.33 6.46
C VAL A 86 13.51 7.88 5.60
N THR A 87 13.71 8.06 4.30
CA THR A 87 12.65 8.50 3.38
C THR A 87 11.46 7.54 3.38
N VAL A 88 11.69 6.23 3.34
CA VAL A 88 10.61 5.22 3.40
C VAL A 88 9.82 5.35 4.71
N VAL A 89 10.50 5.51 5.85
CA VAL A 89 9.86 5.70 7.16
C VAL A 89 9.05 7.01 7.21
N LEU A 90 9.58 8.10 6.67
CA LEU A 90 8.88 9.39 6.67
C LEU A 90 7.66 9.42 5.75
N VAL A 91 7.70 8.69 4.63
CA VAL A 91 6.57 8.61 3.69
C VAL A 91 5.48 7.67 4.19
N TRP A 92 5.84 6.45 4.62
CA TRP A 92 4.85 5.42 4.97
C TRP A 92 4.52 5.35 6.46
N GLY A 93 5.41 5.83 7.32
CA GLY A 93 5.21 5.88 8.77
C GLY A 93 3.94 6.62 9.18
N PRO A 94 3.67 7.85 8.69
CA PRO A 94 2.44 8.58 9.00
C PRO A 94 1.17 7.83 8.56
N GLU A 95 1.20 7.17 7.41
CA GLU A 95 0.04 6.41 6.92
C GLU A 95 -0.23 5.17 7.79
N CYS A 96 0.82 4.43 8.16
CA CYS A 96 0.72 3.34 9.14
C CYS A 96 0.20 3.84 10.49
N LEU A 97 0.69 4.99 10.95
CA LEU A 97 0.26 5.60 12.20
C LEU A 97 -1.22 5.99 12.17
N ARG A 98 -1.72 6.53 11.05
CA ARG A 98 -3.15 6.85 10.88
C ARG A 98 -4.04 5.62 11.02
N HIS A 99 -3.62 4.46 10.51
CA HIS A 99 -4.35 3.20 10.69
C HIS A 99 -4.29 2.70 12.13
N TRP A 100 -3.16 2.86 12.81
CA TRP A 100 -3.01 2.45 14.21
C TRP A 100 -3.82 3.32 15.17
N MET A 101 -3.80 4.64 14.96
CA MET A 101 -4.56 5.60 15.76
C MET A 101 -6.07 5.56 15.49
N ASN A 102 -6.47 5.10 14.30
CA ASN A 102 -7.88 5.00 13.90
C ASN A 102 -8.22 3.58 13.44
N PRO A 103 -8.24 2.61 14.36
CA PRO A 103 -8.52 1.22 14.03
C PRO A 103 -9.97 1.05 13.57
N VAL A 104 -10.21 -0.03 12.84
CA VAL A 104 -11.57 -0.40 12.38
C VAL A 104 -12.41 -0.81 13.60
N ALA A 105 -13.63 -0.25 13.71
CA ALA A 105 -14.54 -0.60 14.78
C ALA A 105 -15.02 -2.06 14.63
N LYS A 106 -14.97 -2.85 15.72
CA LYS A 106 -15.54 -4.21 15.73
C LYS A 106 -17.06 -4.11 15.63
N GLY A 107 -17.66 -4.71 14.60
CA GLY A 107 -19.10 -4.66 14.35
C GLY A 107 -19.61 -3.38 13.67
N GLY A 108 -18.72 -2.52 13.18
CA GLY A 108 -19.11 -1.34 12.42
C GLY A 108 -19.70 -1.67 11.06
N ASP A 109 -20.82 -1.04 10.71
CA ASP A 109 -21.47 -1.23 9.42
C ASP A 109 -20.53 -0.86 8.26
N ALA A 110 -20.53 -1.72 7.26
CA ALA A 110 -19.85 -1.49 6.00
C ALA A 110 -20.67 -0.49 5.18
N VAL A 111 -20.22 0.76 5.13
CA VAL A 111 -20.85 1.82 4.35
C VAL A 111 -20.23 1.84 2.95
N GLU A 112 -21.09 1.84 1.92
CA GLU A 112 -20.66 2.13 0.56
C GLU A 112 -20.62 3.64 0.32
N VAL A 113 -19.41 4.19 0.27
CA VAL A 113 -19.20 5.57 -0.16
C VAL A 113 -18.85 5.57 -1.63
N LYS A 114 -19.70 6.22 -2.44
CA LYS A 114 -19.47 6.40 -3.88
C LYS A 114 -18.26 7.31 -4.10
N LEU A 115 -17.48 7.04 -5.15
CA LEU A 115 -16.38 7.92 -5.54
C LEU A 115 -16.94 9.29 -5.97
N GLU A 116 -16.30 10.35 -5.48
CA GLU A 116 -16.70 11.75 -5.76
C GLU A 116 -16.47 12.12 -7.23
N LYS A 117 -15.61 11.39 -7.94
CA LYS A 117 -15.45 11.44 -9.40
C LYS A 117 -15.41 10.02 -9.97
N GLU A 118 -16.41 9.66 -10.76
CA GLU A 118 -16.38 8.46 -11.61
C GLU A 118 -15.37 8.68 -12.75
N GLY A 119 -14.09 8.45 -12.47
CA GLY A 119 -13.10 8.34 -13.52
C GLY A 119 -13.36 7.10 -14.35
N ARG A 120 -13.67 7.24 -15.65
CA ARG A 120 -13.72 6.14 -16.62
C ARG A 120 -12.41 5.34 -16.56
N GLY A 121 -12.44 4.10 -16.06
CA GLY A 121 -11.28 3.21 -16.11
C GLY A 121 -11.41 1.94 -15.27
N SER A 122 -11.18 0.80 -15.92
CA SER A 122 -11.12 -0.57 -15.34
C SER A 122 -10.14 -0.70 -14.16
N VAL A 123 -9.09 0.13 -14.13
CA VAL A 123 -8.06 0.09 -13.06
C VAL A 123 -8.64 0.50 -11.70
N THR A 124 -9.60 1.42 -11.68
CA THR A 124 -10.20 1.92 -10.42
C THR A 124 -11.08 0.87 -9.75
N SER A 125 -11.88 0.14 -10.54
CA SER A 125 -12.71 -0.95 -10.02
C SER A 125 -11.85 -2.13 -9.52
N ALA A 126 -10.77 -2.46 -10.23
CA ALA A 126 -9.81 -3.45 -9.77
C ALA A 126 -9.16 -3.04 -8.43
N LEU A 127 -8.75 -1.78 -8.27
CA LEU A 127 -8.16 -1.29 -7.03
C LEU A 127 -9.15 -1.38 -5.85
N ILE A 128 -10.40 -0.97 -6.06
CA ILE A 128 -11.48 -1.05 -5.06
C ILE A 128 -11.74 -2.51 -4.64
N TRP A 129 -11.62 -3.44 -5.58
CA TRP A 129 -11.73 -4.87 -5.29
C TRP A 129 -10.54 -5.37 -4.47
N CYS A 130 -9.32 -4.98 -4.84
CA CYS A 130 -8.08 -5.34 -4.14
C CYS A 130 -8.04 -4.83 -2.68
N GLU A 131 -8.68 -3.71 -2.38
CA GLU A 131 -8.78 -3.19 -1.01
C GLU A 131 -9.42 -4.16 -0.01
N ARG A 132 -10.20 -5.14 -0.49
CA ARG A 132 -10.80 -6.19 0.37
C ARG A 132 -9.76 -7.08 1.04
N PHE A 133 -8.58 -7.26 0.44
CA PHE A 133 -7.53 -8.12 0.98
C PHE A 133 -6.71 -7.45 2.10
N GLY A 134 -6.98 -6.17 2.39
CA GLY A 134 -6.33 -5.45 3.49
C GLY A 134 -4.82 -5.27 3.30
N PHE A 135 -4.12 -5.02 4.41
CA PHE A 135 -2.68 -4.73 4.41
C PHE A 135 -1.83 -5.89 3.87
N PHE A 136 -2.07 -7.11 4.34
CA PHE A 136 -1.31 -8.30 3.91
C PHE A 136 -1.51 -8.62 2.44
N GLY A 137 -2.75 -8.45 1.93
CA GLY A 137 -3.00 -8.55 0.49
C GLY A 137 -2.18 -7.56 -0.31
N GLY A 138 -2.08 -6.31 0.17
CA GLY A 138 -1.22 -5.29 -0.42
C GLY A 138 0.25 -5.71 -0.43
N LEU A 139 0.73 -6.28 0.67
CA LEU A 139 2.13 -6.67 0.83
C LEU A 139 2.54 -7.82 -0.10
N ILE A 140 1.64 -8.79 -0.30
CA ILE A 140 1.89 -9.99 -1.12
C ILE A 140 1.62 -9.74 -2.61
N ALA A 141 0.71 -8.82 -2.96
CA ALA A 141 0.30 -8.60 -4.34
C ALA A 141 1.45 -8.32 -5.33
N PRO A 142 2.44 -7.46 -5.03
CA PRO A 142 3.58 -7.25 -5.92
C PRO A 142 4.42 -8.52 -6.15
N VAL A 143 4.58 -9.35 -5.11
CA VAL A 143 5.34 -10.60 -5.20
C VAL A 143 4.62 -11.61 -6.07
N VAL A 144 3.31 -11.79 -5.87
CA VAL A 144 2.48 -12.67 -6.69
C VAL A 144 2.51 -12.21 -8.14
N PHE A 145 2.34 -10.90 -8.38
CA PHE A 145 2.41 -10.34 -9.72
C PHE A 145 3.76 -10.66 -10.39
N ALA A 146 4.88 -10.36 -9.72
CA ALA A 146 6.21 -10.69 -10.25
C ALA A 146 6.39 -12.19 -10.53
N SER A 147 5.92 -13.06 -9.63
CA SER A 147 6.03 -14.51 -9.77
C SER A 147 5.26 -15.05 -10.98
N VAL A 148 4.09 -14.48 -11.30
CA VAL A 148 3.28 -14.88 -12.46
C VAL A 148 4.01 -14.52 -13.75
N PHE A 149 4.59 -13.33 -13.83
CA PHE A 149 5.36 -12.90 -15.00
C PHE A 149 6.63 -13.73 -15.19
N LEU A 150 7.37 -13.98 -14.12
CA LEU A 150 8.58 -14.83 -14.16
C LEU A 150 8.23 -16.28 -14.52
N GLY A 151 7.13 -16.81 -13.98
CA GLY A 151 6.64 -18.15 -14.31
C GLY A 151 6.24 -18.26 -15.78
N ALA A 152 5.51 -17.28 -16.31
CA ALA A 152 5.16 -17.25 -17.73
C ALA A 152 6.40 -17.16 -18.63
N ALA A 153 7.37 -16.32 -18.28
CA ALA A 153 8.63 -16.22 -19.00
C ALA A 153 9.43 -17.53 -18.96
N ALA A 154 9.48 -18.20 -17.82
CA ALA A 154 10.15 -19.49 -17.67
C ALA A 154 9.49 -20.59 -18.52
N ILE A 155 8.15 -20.64 -18.56
CA ILE A 155 7.41 -21.60 -19.40
C ILE A 155 7.69 -21.33 -20.88
N LEU A 156 7.65 -20.08 -21.32
CA LEU A 156 7.98 -19.71 -22.70
C LEU A 156 9.44 -20.07 -23.05
N GLY A 157 10.36 -19.82 -22.12
CA GLY A 157 11.76 -20.22 -22.26
C GLY A 157 11.93 -21.73 -22.39
N LEU A 158 11.21 -22.50 -21.57
CA LEU A 158 11.20 -23.96 -21.62
C LEU A 158 10.70 -24.46 -22.98
N ILE A 159 9.54 -23.96 -23.45
CA ILE A 159 8.96 -24.33 -24.75
C ILE A 159 9.95 -24.02 -25.87
N ASN A 160 10.59 -22.84 -25.83
CA ASN A 160 11.56 -22.45 -26.84
C ASN A 160 12.77 -23.40 -26.85
N TYR A 161 13.30 -23.73 -25.67
CA TYR A 161 14.40 -24.68 -25.51
C TYR A 161 14.04 -26.09 -26.00
N THR A 162 12.83 -26.58 -25.75
CA THR A 162 12.43 -27.95 -26.11
C THR A 162 12.00 -28.14 -27.56
N TYR A 163 11.50 -27.10 -28.23
CA TYR A 163 10.89 -27.24 -29.57
C TYR A 163 11.63 -26.49 -30.68
N PHE A 164 12.48 -25.52 -30.37
CA PHE A 164 13.17 -24.68 -31.37
C PHE A 164 14.70 -24.71 -31.25
N GLN A 165 15.24 -25.49 -30.32
CA GLN A 165 16.66 -25.82 -30.18
C GLN A 165 16.82 -27.34 -30.28
#